data_AF-I1CAK6-F1
#
_entry.id   AF-I1CAK6-F1
#
_cell.length_a   1.000
_cell.length_b   1.000
_cell.length_c   1.000
_cell.angle_alpha   90.00
_cell.angle_beta   90.00
_cell.angle_gamma   90.00
#
_symmetry.space_group_name_H-M   'P 1'
#
loop_
_entity.id
_entity.type
_entity.pdbx_description
1 polymer ?
#
loop_
_entity_poly.entity_id
_entity_poly.type
_entity_poly.pdbx_seq_one_letter_code
_entity_poly.pdbx_strand_id
1 'polypeptide(L)'
;MSVIASLMIFTTLPNLKETFINARLYGKDILKAGKPIIPETMGLPTAITYLITLFLFMPFPFIDWFQGANLEYGENASLDTFPYNKLGEVLSAILAIQSMVLLGFADDVLDVRWRYKLWFPALAGVPLLMFYYTNKGGTTIMMPLQLEPYLGKNVDLGKYPCWIVFDRTNFAF
;
A
#
# COMPACT_ATOMS: atom_id res chain seq x y z
N MET A 1 10.03 -15.33 -5.84
CA MET A 1 9.21 -15.14 -4.63
C MET A 1 7.71 -15.18 -4.89
N SER A 2 7.16 -14.50 -5.90
CA SER A 2 5.71 -14.50 -6.19
C SER A 2 5.14 -15.90 -6.52
N VAL A 3 5.87 -16.75 -7.25
CA VAL A 3 5.46 -18.14 -7.53
C VAL A 3 5.33 -18.95 -6.24
N ILE A 4 6.29 -18.80 -5.32
CA ILE A 4 6.28 -19.47 -4.01
C ILE A 4 5.09 -18.97 -3.17
N ALA A 5 4.85 -17.66 -3.17
CA ALA A 5 3.70 -17.05 -2.50
C ALA A 5 2.37 -17.58 -3.05
N SER A 6 2.25 -17.72 -4.38
CA SER A 6 1.09 -18.30 -5.04
C SER A 6 0.88 -19.76 -4.60
N LEU A 7 1.93 -20.58 -4.61
CA LEU A 7 1.86 -21.97 -4.13
C LEU A 7 1.45 -22.05 -2.65
N MET A 8 1.97 -21.17 -1.80
CA MET A 8 1.55 -21.07 -0.39
C MET A 8 0.07 -20.72 -0.26
N ILE A 9 -0.44 -19.78 -1.07
CA ILE A 9 -1.86 -19.42 -1.04
C ILE A 9 -2.71 -20.62 -1.47
N PHE A 10 -2.35 -21.32 -2.55
CA PHE A 10 -3.10 -22.48 -3.02
C PHE A 10 -3.21 -23.59 -1.97
N THR A 11 -2.20 -23.78 -1.13
CA THR A 11 -2.23 -24.80 -0.06
C THR A 11 -2.92 -24.33 1.21
N THR A 12 -2.80 -23.04 1.56
CA THR A 12 -3.34 -22.48 2.81
C THR A 12 -4.82 -22.12 2.72
N LEU A 13 -5.31 -21.62 1.57
CA LEU A 13 -6.71 -21.22 1.40
C LEU A 13 -7.75 -22.31 1.74
N PRO A 14 -7.61 -23.57 1.25
CA PRO A 14 -8.59 -24.61 1.59
C PRO A 14 -8.58 -24.96 3.09
N ASN A 15 -7.40 -24.93 3.73
CA ASN A 15 -7.26 -25.23 5.16
C ASN A 15 -7.88 -24.14 6.06
N LEU A 16 -7.87 -22.89 5.61
CA LEU A 16 -8.44 -21.75 6.32
C LEU A 16 -9.97 -21.66 6.17
N LYS A 17 -10.57 -22.38 5.23
CA LYS A 17 -12.03 -22.35 5.04
C LYS A 17 -12.80 -22.68 6.32
N GLU A 18 -12.38 -23.70 7.04
CA GLU A 18 -13.07 -24.15 8.26
C GLU A 18 -12.93 -23.16 9.41
N THR A 19 -11.77 -22.50 9.55
CA THR A 19 -11.53 -21.52 10.62
C THR A 19 -12.39 -20.27 10.45
N PHE A 20 -12.57 -19.79 9.22
CA PHE A 20 -13.45 -18.64 8.92
C PHE A 20 -14.93 -18.97 9.13
N ILE A 21 -15.36 -20.18 8.76
CA ILE A 21 -16.73 -20.64 9.03
C ILE A 21 -16.98 -20.71 10.55
N ASN A 22 -16.03 -21.23 11.32
CA ASN A 22 -16.12 -21.30 12.78
C ASN A 22 -16.14 -19.91 13.44
N ALA A 23 -15.44 -18.93 12.84
CA ALA A 23 -15.43 -17.54 13.29
C ALA A 23 -16.73 -16.76 12.97
N ARG A 24 -17.74 -17.42 12.39
CA ARG A 24 -18.98 -16.79 11.88
C ARG A 24 -18.75 -15.76 10.76
N LEU A 25 -17.60 -15.80 10.10
CA LEU A 25 -17.28 -14.99 8.93
C LEU A 25 -17.67 -15.78 7.67
N TYR A 26 -18.98 -15.89 7.44
CA TYR A 26 -19.51 -16.61 6.29
C TYR A 26 -20.79 -15.97 5.76
N GLY A 27 -20.96 -16.08 4.44
CA GLY A 27 -22.10 -15.60 3.68
C GLY A 27 -22.87 -16.73 3.03
N LYS A 28 -24.14 -16.50 2.74
CA LYS A 28 -24.95 -17.41 1.91
C LYS A 28 -24.95 -16.89 0.49
N ASP A 29 -24.65 -17.75 -0.47
CA ASP A 29 -24.80 -17.41 -1.88
C ASP A 29 -26.29 -17.29 -2.23
N ILE A 30 -26.77 -16.06 -2.38
CA ILE A 30 -28.19 -15.74 -2.62
C ILE A 30 -28.61 -16.17 -4.04
N LEU A 31 -27.68 -16.23 -4.98
CA LEU A 31 -27.97 -16.48 -6.39
C LEU A 31 -28.03 -17.97 -6.73
N LYS A 32 -27.73 -18.87 -5.78
CA LYS A 32 -27.70 -20.31 -6.01
C LYS A 32 -28.78 -21.07 -5.25
N ALA A 33 -29.45 -22.00 -5.95
CA ALA A 33 -30.40 -22.92 -5.33
C ALA A 33 -29.71 -23.73 -4.22
N GLY A 34 -30.32 -23.76 -3.03
CA GLY A 34 -29.72 -24.38 -1.84
C GLY A 34 -28.88 -23.44 -0.97
N LYS A 35 -28.67 -22.17 -1.36
CA LYS A 35 -28.00 -21.11 -0.57
C LYS A 35 -26.76 -21.62 0.20
N PRO A 36 -25.75 -22.17 -0.49
CA PRO A 36 -24.58 -22.75 0.16
C PRO A 36 -23.84 -21.68 0.99
N ILE A 37 -23.28 -22.11 2.11
CA ILE A 37 -22.47 -21.26 2.99
C ILE A 37 -21.05 -21.18 2.42
N ILE A 38 -20.55 -19.98 2.24
CA ILE A 38 -19.23 -19.67 1.71
C ILE A 38 -18.51 -18.79 2.75
N PRO A 39 -17.25 -19.08 3.12
CA PRO A 39 -16.50 -18.21 4.00
C PRO A 39 -16.34 -16.82 3.38
N GLU A 40 -16.60 -15.79 4.16
CA GLU A 40 -16.33 -14.40 3.80
C GLU A 40 -14.87 -14.05 4.14
N THR A 41 -14.39 -12.85 3.78
CA THR A 41 -13.03 -12.36 4.11
C THR A 41 -11.84 -13.19 3.62
N MET A 42 -12.01 -14.05 2.61
CA MET A 42 -10.91 -14.84 2.02
C MET A 42 -9.79 -14.00 1.35
N GLY A 43 -10.00 -12.70 1.16
CA GLY A 43 -8.95 -11.78 0.74
C GLY A 43 -7.86 -11.57 1.80
N LEU A 44 -8.16 -11.69 3.09
CA LEU A 44 -7.19 -11.41 4.16
C LEU A 44 -5.98 -12.36 4.15
N PRO A 45 -6.14 -13.69 4.09
CA PRO A 45 -5.00 -14.59 3.97
C PRO A 45 -4.12 -14.29 2.77
N THR A 46 -4.72 -13.96 1.62
CA THR A 46 -3.98 -13.62 0.40
C THR A 46 -3.18 -12.33 0.56
N ALA A 47 -3.75 -11.32 1.23
CA ALA A 47 -3.09 -10.05 1.50
C ALA A 47 -1.94 -10.19 2.50
N ILE A 48 -2.09 -11.03 3.53
CA ILE A 48 -1.02 -11.32 4.49
C ILE A 48 0.16 -12.00 3.79
N THR A 49 -0.09 -13.01 2.95
CA THR A 49 0.98 -13.66 2.18
C THR A 49 1.66 -12.69 1.23
N TYR A 50 0.90 -11.77 0.62
CA TYR A 50 1.46 -10.70 -0.21
C TYR A 50 2.38 -9.76 0.59
N LEU A 51 1.94 -9.29 1.77
CA LEU A 51 2.75 -8.42 2.63
C LEU A 51 4.04 -9.12 3.09
N ILE A 52 3.96 -10.39 3.51
CA ILE A 52 5.15 -11.19 3.87
C ILE A 52 6.13 -11.26 2.69
N THR A 53 5.60 -11.46 1.48
CA THR A 53 6.42 -11.52 0.27
C THR A 53 7.09 -10.19 -0.02
N LEU A 54 6.41 -9.05 0.18
CA LEU A 54 6.99 -7.72 0.03
C LEU A 54 8.08 -7.43 1.07
N PHE A 55 7.86 -7.77 2.34
CA PHE A 55 8.88 -7.61 3.38
C PHE A 55 10.12 -8.47 3.10
N LEU A 56 9.93 -9.68 2.59
CA LEU A 56 11.03 -10.56 2.23
C LEU A 56 11.76 -10.11 0.95
N PHE A 57 11.06 -9.43 0.03
CA PHE A 57 11.67 -8.85 -1.16
C PHE A 57 12.39 -7.53 -0.90
N MET A 58 12.01 -6.79 0.14
CA MET A 58 12.58 -5.48 0.50
C MET A 58 14.12 -5.40 0.50
N PRO A 59 14.90 -6.35 1.04
CA PRO A 59 16.36 -6.24 1.06
C PRO A 59 17.03 -6.49 -0.30
N PHE A 60 16.37 -7.16 -1.25
CA PHE A 60 16.99 -7.57 -2.51
C PHE A 60 17.44 -6.38 -3.38
N PRO A 61 16.63 -5.32 -3.59
CA PRO A 61 17.05 -4.14 -4.36
C PRO A 61 18.21 -3.34 -3.73
N PHE A 62 18.49 -3.52 -2.44
CA PHE A 62 19.54 -2.79 -1.72
C PHE A 62 20.78 -3.66 -1.48
N ILE A 63 20.82 -4.89 -2.02
CA ILE A 63 21.89 -5.84 -1.73
C ILE A 63 23.26 -5.37 -2.22
N ASP A 64 23.31 -4.66 -3.35
CA ASP A 64 24.55 -4.11 -3.91
C ASP A 64 25.16 -3.06 -2.98
N TRP A 65 24.33 -2.24 -2.32
CA TRP A 65 24.79 -1.29 -1.30
C TRP A 65 25.29 -2.00 -0.03
N PHE A 66 24.66 -3.10 0.39
CA PHE A 66 25.14 -3.89 1.53
C PHE A 66 26.45 -4.62 1.23
N GLN A 67 26.71 -5.00 -0.02
CA GLN A 67 27.96 -5.64 -0.45
C GLN A 67 29.09 -4.62 -0.65
N GLY A 68 28.81 -3.47 -1.26
CA GLY A 68 29.79 -2.38 -1.49
C GLY A 68 30.28 -1.74 -0.18
N ALA A 69 29.42 -1.64 0.84
CA ALA A 69 29.79 -1.12 2.16
C ALA A 69 30.88 -1.94 2.88
N ASN A 70 31.13 -3.18 2.47
CA ASN A 70 32.17 -4.03 3.05
C ASN A 70 33.54 -3.94 2.32
N LEU A 71 33.63 -3.24 1.18
CA LEU A 71 34.83 -3.26 0.32
C LEU A 71 35.59 -1.92 0.23
N GLU A 72 35.04 -0.80 0.69
CA GLU A 72 35.68 0.53 0.61
C GLU A 72 36.03 1.14 1.98
N TYR A 73 36.79 0.43 2.79
CA TYR A 73 37.64 1.05 3.82
C TYR A 73 38.96 1.51 3.16
N GLY A 74 38.87 2.41 2.19
CA GLY A 74 40.01 2.88 1.40
C GLY A 74 39.86 4.35 1.07
N GLU A 75 40.87 5.14 1.47
CA GLU A 75 40.99 6.57 1.19
C GLU A 75 40.65 6.86 -0.29
N ASN A 76 39.63 7.71 -0.53
CA ASN A 76 39.03 8.14 -1.81
C ASN A 76 37.59 7.63 -2.11
N ALA A 77 36.82 7.23 -1.11
CA ALA A 77 35.39 6.96 -1.25
C ALA A 77 34.59 8.25 -1.53
N SER A 78 34.34 8.53 -2.82
CA SER A 78 33.33 9.51 -3.23
C SER A 78 31.92 8.92 -3.07
N LEU A 79 31.52 8.76 -1.81
CA LEU A 79 30.15 8.84 -1.29
C LEU A 79 29.01 8.23 -2.15
N ASP A 80 29.00 6.91 -2.35
CA ASP A 80 27.74 6.19 -2.63
C ASP A 80 26.89 6.16 -1.34
N THR A 81 26.30 7.31 -1.02
CA THR A 81 25.39 7.46 0.13
C THR A 81 24.17 6.55 -0.09
N PHE A 82 23.81 5.78 0.94
CA PHE A 82 22.67 4.86 0.88
C PHE A 82 21.39 5.57 0.37
N PRO A 83 20.63 5.00 -0.57
CA PRO A 83 19.48 5.66 -1.20
C PRO A 83 18.24 5.64 -0.29
N TYR A 84 18.26 6.48 0.76
CA TYR A 84 17.15 6.63 1.73
C TYR A 84 15.82 7.00 1.05
N ASN A 85 15.87 7.76 -0.04
CA ASN A 85 14.68 8.15 -0.81
C ASN A 85 14.00 6.95 -1.47
N LYS A 86 14.72 5.90 -1.85
CA LYS A 86 14.12 4.70 -2.46
C LYS A 86 13.59 3.75 -1.40
N LEU A 87 14.28 3.63 -0.26
CA LEU A 87 13.81 2.86 0.87
C LEU A 87 12.50 3.43 1.44
N GLY A 88 12.45 4.75 1.65
CA GLY A 88 11.25 5.41 2.15
C GLY A 88 10.06 5.31 1.19
N GLU A 89 10.31 5.25 -0.13
CA GLU A 89 9.26 5.07 -1.15
C GLU A 89 8.61 3.70 -1.00
N VAL A 90 9.43 2.65 -0.86
CA VAL A 90 8.95 1.28 -0.67
C VAL A 90 8.24 1.13 0.68
N LEU A 91 8.77 1.71 1.76
CA LEU A 91 8.16 1.63 3.10
C LEU A 91 6.82 2.36 3.16
N SER A 92 6.72 3.56 2.59
CA SER A 92 5.46 4.32 2.55
C SER A 92 4.39 3.62 1.72
N ALA A 93 4.77 2.99 0.60
CA ALA A 93 3.86 2.17 -0.20
C ALA A 93 3.37 0.92 0.57
N ILE A 94 4.27 0.19 1.23
CA ILE A 94 3.89 -0.98 2.04
C ILE A 94 2.97 -0.57 3.19
N LEU A 95 3.26 0.55 3.87
CA LEU A 95 2.42 1.05 4.96
C LEU A 95 1.02 1.42 4.47
N ALA A 96 0.92 2.07 3.31
CA ALA A 96 -0.37 2.40 2.69
C ALA A 96 -1.19 1.15 2.35
N ILE A 97 -0.56 0.12 1.74
CA ILE A 97 -1.22 -1.16 1.44
C ILE A 97 -1.66 -1.85 2.74
N GLN A 98 -0.79 -1.91 3.74
CA GLN A 98 -1.11 -2.50 5.03
C GLN A 98 -2.28 -1.80 5.72
N SER A 99 -2.33 -0.47 5.69
CA SER A 99 -3.48 0.30 6.21
C SER A 99 -4.78 -0.02 5.47
N MET A 100 -4.74 -0.14 4.14
CA MET A 100 -5.93 -0.51 3.35
C MET A 100 -6.39 -1.95 3.64
N VAL A 101 -5.47 -2.91 3.79
CA VAL A 101 -5.79 -4.30 4.14
C VAL A 101 -6.43 -4.40 5.52
N LEU A 102 -5.89 -3.67 6.51
CA LEU A 102 -6.42 -3.66 7.87
C LEU A 102 -7.81 -2.99 7.91
N LEU A 103 -7.98 -1.85 7.22
CA LEU A 103 -9.29 -1.18 7.12
C LEU A 103 -10.31 -2.01 6.34
N GLY A 104 -9.90 -2.71 5.27
CA GLY A 104 -10.78 -3.62 4.53
C GLY A 104 -11.27 -4.77 5.40
N PHE A 105 -10.38 -5.38 6.19
CA PHE A 105 -10.77 -6.41 7.15
C PHE A 105 -11.68 -5.86 8.26
N ALA A 106 -11.38 -4.67 8.79
CA ALA A 106 -12.22 -4.03 9.79
C ALA A 106 -13.62 -3.69 9.24
N ASP A 107 -13.73 -3.27 7.98
CA ASP A 107 -15.00 -3.03 7.30
C ASP A 107 -15.81 -4.32 7.16
N ASP A 108 -15.15 -5.42 6.80
CA ASP A 108 -15.80 -6.73 6.68
C ASP A 108 -16.30 -7.27 8.04
N VAL A 109 -15.58 -7.00 9.14
CA VAL A 109 -15.96 -7.48 10.49
C VAL A 109 -16.99 -6.58 11.18
N LEU A 110 -16.88 -5.25 11.02
CA LEU A 110 -17.72 -4.27 11.73
C LEU A 110 -18.96 -3.85 10.95
N ASP A 111 -19.12 -4.30 9.69
CA ASP A 111 -20.18 -3.92 8.74
C ASP A 111 -20.47 -2.40 8.77
N VAL A 112 -19.43 -1.62 8.47
CA VAL A 112 -19.48 -0.18 8.64
C VAL A 112 -20.41 0.45 7.59
N ARG A 113 -21.15 1.50 7.98
CA ARG A 113 -22.02 2.25 7.07
C ARG A 113 -21.25 2.84 5.88
N TRP A 114 -21.88 2.86 4.70
CA TRP A 114 -21.32 3.31 3.43
C TRP A 114 -20.59 4.67 3.46
N ARG A 115 -21.01 5.60 4.33
CA ARG A 115 -20.40 6.94 4.46
C ARG A 115 -18.94 6.89 4.89
N TYR A 116 -18.58 5.95 5.76
CA TYR A 116 -17.21 5.80 6.25
C TYR A 116 -16.33 5.05 5.25
N LYS A 117 -16.93 4.18 4.43
CA LYS A 117 -16.21 3.46 3.36
C LYS A 117 -15.55 4.40 2.35
N LEU A 118 -16.12 5.58 2.13
CA LEU A 118 -15.53 6.62 1.27
C LEU A 118 -14.20 7.17 1.80
N TRP A 119 -14.00 7.18 3.12
CA TRP A 119 -12.80 7.75 3.76
C TRP A 119 -11.63 6.77 3.86
N PHE A 120 -11.86 5.45 3.74
CA PHE A 120 -10.80 4.45 3.89
C PHE A 120 -9.66 4.61 2.88
N PRO A 121 -9.90 4.84 1.57
CA PRO A 121 -8.81 5.04 0.62
C PRO A 121 -8.01 6.31 0.91
N ALA A 122 -8.69 7.38 1.37
CA ALA A 122 -8.04 8.64 1.71
C ALA A 122 -7.11 8.47 2.92
N LEU A 123 -7.57 7.78 3.97
CA LEU A 123 -6.77 7.49 5.16
C LEU A 123 -5.61 6.52 4.87
N ALA A 124 -5.85 5.48 4.07
CA ALA A 124 -4.82 4.53 3.68
C ALA A 124 -3.73 5.19 2.80
N GLY A 125 -4.06 6.23 2.03
CA GLY A 125 -3.10 6.95 1.19
C GLY A 125 -2.19 7.95 1.93
N VAL A 126 -2.46 8.25 3.21
CA VAL A 126 -1.71 9.27 3.98
C VAL A 126 -0.20 9.00 4.03
N PRO A 127 0.29 7.78 4.32
CA PRO A 127 1.73 7.48 4.35
C PRO A 127 2.42 7.77 3.02
N LEU A 128 1.77 7.38 1.92
CA LEU A 128 2.28 7.59 0.57
C LEU A 128 2.36 9.08 0.23
N LEU A 129 1.32 9.84 0.60
CA LEU A 129 1.27 11.29 0.40
C LEU A 129 2.36 12.03 1.19
N MET A 130 2.55 11.65 2.46
CA MET A 130 3.61 12.23 3.30
C MET A 130 5.00 12.01 2.67
N PHE A 131 5.25 10.81 2.18
CA PHE A 131 6.53 10.48 1.56
C PHE A 131 6.76 11.21 0.23
N TYR A 132 5.73 11.31 -0.60
CA TYR A 132 5.78 12.08 -1.84
C TYR A 132 6.13 13.56 -1.58
N TYR A 133 5.59 14.12 -0.50
CA TYR A 133 5.89 15.47 -0.07
C TYR A 133 7.33 15.64 0.45
N THR A 134 7.83 14.74 1.29
CA THR A 134 9.21 14.80 1.83
C THR A 134 10.27 14.71 0.73
N ASN A 135 9.97 13.96 -0.34
CA ASN A 135 10.84 13.81 -1.51
C ASN A 135 10.71 14.93 -2.55
N LYS A 136 9.97 16.02 -2.27
CA LYS A 136 9.74 17.13 -3.22
C LYS A 136 9.16 16.65 -4.56
N GLY A 137 8.16 15.77 -4.52
CA GLY A 137 7.43 15.32 -5.71
C GLY A 137 6.79 16.49 -6.47
N GLY A 138 6.88 16.47 -7.81
CA GLY A 138 6.36 17.52 -8.67
C GLY A 138 4.87 17.40 -8.92
N THR A 139 4.11 18.45 -8.59
CA THR A 139 2.63 18.51 -8.70
C THR A 139 2.11 18.88 -10.08
N THR A 140 2.98 18.93 -11.09
CA THR A 140 2.63 19.26 -12.45
C THR A 140 2.06 18.03 -13.16
N ILE A 141 0.82 18.14 -13.62
CA ILE A 141 0.15 17.11 -14.40
C ILE A 141 0.08 17.50 -15.88
N MET A 142 0.23 16.50 -16.75
CA MET A 142 -0.02 16.62 -18.18
C MET A 142 -1.52 16.43 -18.42
N MET A 143 -2.15 17.37 -19.12
CA MET A 143 -3.58 17.29 -19.43
C MET A 143 -3.87 16.29 -20.54
N PRO A 144 -4.98 15.52 -20.46
CA PRO A 144 -5.42 14.70 -21.57
C PRO A 144 -5.88 15.58 -22.74
N LEU A 145 -5.79 15.07 -23.97
CA LEU A 145 -6.04 15.82 -25.21
C LEU A 145 -7.38 16.57 -25.23
N GLN A 146 -8.40 16.04 -24.58
CA GLN A 146 -9.74 16.62 -24.53
C GLN A 146 -9.82 17.90 -23.66
N LEU A 147 -8.95 18.04 -22.66
CA LEU A 147 -8.92 19.17 -21.71
C LEU A 147 -7.81 20.18 -22.03
N GLU A 148 -6.88 19.82 -22.91
CA GLU A 148 -5.83 20.68 -23.43
C GLU A 148 -6.32 22.05 -23.92
N PRO A 149 -7.42 22.19 -24.69
CA PRO A 149 -7.87 23.51 -25.17
C PRO A 149 -8.41 24.43 -24.06
N TYR A 150 -8.80 23.90 -22.89
CA TYR A 150 -9.38 24.69 -21.81
C TYR A 150 -8.36 25.09 -20.74
N LEU A 151 -7.42 24.20 -20.41
CA LEU A 151 -6.52 24.36 -19.27
C LEU A 151 -5.03 24.45 -19.67
N GLY A 152 -4.71 24.24 -20.94
CA GLY A 152 -3.34 24.15 -21.44
C GLY A 152 -2.70 22.77 -21.25
N LYS A 153 -1.49 22.59 -21.77
CA LYS A 153 -0.77 21.29 -21.79
C LYS A 153 -0.26 20.85 -20.42
N ASN A 154 0.23 21.81 -19.63
CA ASN A 154 0.82 21.58 -18.31
C ASN A 154 0.08 22.43 -17.30
N VAL A 155 -0.48 21.78 -16.28
CA VAL A 155 -1.13 22.48 -15.17
C VAL A 155 -0.42 22.07 -13.89
N ASP A 156 0.08 23.08 -13.18
CA ASP A 156 0.58 22.88 -11.83
C ASP A 156 -0.58 22.97 -10.83
N LEU A 157 -0.86 21.85 -10.17
CA LEU A 157 -1.87 21.78 -9.10
C LEU A 157 -1.36 22.49 -7.83
N GLY A 158 -0.03 22.67 -7.75
CA GLY A 158 0.72 23.82 -7.25
C GLY A 158 0.61 24.25 -5.79
N LYS A 159 -0.57 24.26 -5.15
CA LYS A 159 -0.65 24.88 -3.82
C LYS A 159 -1.84 24.49 -2.92
N TYR A 160 -2.99 24.04 -3.44
CA TYR A 160 -4.21 23.95 -2.61
C TYR A 160 -5.27 22.88 -2.99
N PRO A 161 -5.01 21.55 -2.92
CA PRO A 161 -6.16 20.66 -2.68
C PRO A 161 -6.00 19.52 -1.67
N CYS A 162 -4.94 19.47 -0.85
CA CYS A 162 -4.85 18.44 0.22
C CYS A 162 -4.27 18.95 1.55
N TRP A 163 -4.38 20.26 1.82
CA TRP A 163 -3.76 20.93 2.97
C TRP A 163 -4.69 21.18 4.17
N ILE A 164 -5.89 20.60 4.25
CA ILE A 164 -6.78 20.83 5.42
C ILE A 164 -6.34 20.06 6.68
N VAL A 165 -5.39 19.12 6.61
CA VAL A 165 -5.03 18.30 7.80
C VAL A 165 -3.66 18.63 8.40
N PHE A 166 -2.73 19.26 7.67
CA PHE A 166 -1.41 19.57 8.21
C PHE A 166 -0.92 20.93 7.73
N ASP A 167 -1.45 21.99 8.33
CA ASP A 167 -0.85 23.32 8.20
C ASP A 167 0.56 23.32 8.81
N ARG A 168 1.49 23.96 8.12
CA ARG A 168 2.93 23.96 8.34
C ARG A 168 3.35 24.95 9.45
N THR A 169 2.44 25.29 10.35
CA THR A 169 2.61 26.36 11.35
C THR A 169 2.80 25.86 12.79
N ASN A 170 2.75 24.55 13.05
CA ASN A 170 2.81 24.00 14.43
C ASN A 170 3.81 22.85 14.67
N PHE A 171 4.90 22.77 13.92
CA PHE A 171 6.05 21.93 14.33
C PHE A 171 7.35 22.73 14.19
N ALA A 172 7.56 23.61 15.18
CA ALA A 172 8.87 24.07 15.57
C ALA A 172 9.35 23.21 16.74
N PHE A 173 10.34 22.37 16.49
CA PHE A 173 11.34 21.93 17.45
C PHE A 173 12.70 21.93 16.72
#